data_AF-A0A662JB49-F1
#
_entry.id   AF-A0A662JB49-F1
#
_cell.length_a   1.000
_cell.length_b   1.000
_cell.length_c   1.000
_cell.angle_alpha   90.00
_cell.angle_beta   90.00
_cell.angle_gamma   90.00
#
_symmetry.space_group_name_H-M   'P 1'
#
loop_
_entity.id
_entity.type
_entity.pdbx_description
1 polymer ?
#
loop_
_entity_poly.entity_id
_entity_poly.type
_entity_poly.pdbx_seq_one_letter_code
_entity_poly.pdbx_strand_id
1 'polypeptide(L)'
;MIYIGDKEIDDGTIFEWNTTYVEEGWYEIKLVVKDTLGRESEDYIIVDVEKEPFLIEMPDEVKENQRFEIKVKDKDNRSVFAIYVMTSLFRIPRIDIGWCGEFRAYRIRLDAIRWIRARVWIIIPYHGKIYVMGRPLTILNR
;
A
#
# COMPACT_ATOMS: atom_id res chain seq x y z
N MET A 1 -11.30 -20.99 -8.09
CA MET A 1 -12.08 -20.50 -9.24
C MET A 1 -11.22 -20.73 -10.48
N ILE A 2 -11.66 -21.58 -11.42
CA ILE A 2 -10.92 -21.92 -12.64
C ILE A 2 -11.51 -21.06 -13.76
N TYR A 3 -10.69 -20.25 -14.42
CA TYR A 3 -11.09 -19.58 -15.65
C TYR A 3 -10.71 -20.46 -16.84
N ILE A 4 -11.64 -20.66 -17.77
CA ILE A 4 -11.44 -21.32 -19.06
C ILE A 4 -11.75 -20.25 -20.10
N GLY A 5 -10.75 -19.87 -20.90
CA GLY A 5 -10.91 -18.87 -21.97
C GLY A 5 -10.93 -19.56 -23.34
N ASP A 6 -11.97 -19.32 -24.12
CA ASP A 6 -12.13 -19.84 -25.50
C ASP A 6 -11.71 -18.82 -26.58
N LYS A 7 -10.93 -17.79 -26.23
CA LYS A 7 -10.58 -16.68 -27.14
C LYS A 7 -9.17 -16.81 -27.72
N GLU A 8 -9.04 -16.54 -29.01
CA GLU A 8 -7.75 -16.28 -29.66
C GLU A 8 -7.07 -15.06 -29.03
N ILE A 9 -5.75 -15.18 -28.85
CA ILE A 9 -4.90 -14.22 -28.14
C ILE A 9 -4.45 -13.13 -29.12
N ASP A 10 -4.96 -11.91 -28.97
CA ASP A 10 -4.69 -10.79 -29.89
C ASP A 10 -3.45 -9.95 -29.46
N ASP A 11 -2.96 -10.10 -28.22
CA ASP A 11 -1.91 -9.20 -27.68
C ASP A 11 -1.00 -9.84 -26.60
N GLY A 12 -0.75 -11.15 -26.67
CA GLY A 12 0.14 -11.87 -25.75
C GLY A 12 -0.36 -12.07 -24.31
N THR A 13 -1.42 -11.38 -23.90
CA THR A 13 -2.08 -11.58 -22.59
C THR A 13 -3.32 -12.45 -22.75
N ILE A 14 -3.33 -13.61 -22.07
CA ILE A 14 -4.36 -14.65 -22.22
C ILE A 14 -5.48 -14.47 -21.19
N PHE A 15 -5.16 -13.93 -20.00
CA PHE A 15 -6.11 -13.70 -18.92
C PHE A 15 -5.58 -12.64 -17.93
N GLU A 16 -6.47 -11.80 -17.42
CA GLU A 16 -6.20 -10.86 -16.34
C GLU A 16 -7.12 -11.16 -15.16
N TRP A 17 -6.54 -11.37 -13.97
CA TRP A 17 -7.29 -11.68 -12.75
C TRP A 17 -7.21 -10.54 -11.74
N ASN A 18 -8.36 -9.99 -11.37
CA ASN A 18 -8.45 -9.07 -10.23
C ASN A 18 -8.40 -9.85 -8.89
N THR A 19 -7.27 -9.75 -8.19
CA THR A 19 -7.01 -10.44 -6.92
C THR A 19 -7.33 -9.60 -5.68
N THR A 20 -7.98 -8.43 -5.82
CA THR A 20 -8.24 -7.48 -4.71
C THR A 20 -8.90 -8.14 -3.48
N TYR A 21 -9.78 -9.11 -3.71
CA TYR A 21 -10.53 -9.78 -2.65
C TYR A 21 -10.01 -11.17 -2.29
N VAL A 22 -8.94 -11.64 -2.96
CA VAL A 22 -8.30 -12.92 -2.63
C VAL A 22 -7.63 -12.80 -1.27
N GLU A 23 -7.74 -13.82 -0.42
CA GLU A 23 -7.09 -13.83 0.89
C GLU A 23 -5.57 -13.94 0.74
N GLU A 24 -4.83 -13.63 1.81
CA GLU A 24 -3.39 -13.81 1.79
C GLU A 24 -3.03 -15.29 1.81
N GLY A 25 -1.92 -15.63 1.16
CA GLY A 25 -1.34 -16.96 1.22
C GLY A 25 -0.81 -17.47 -0.12
N TRP A 26 -0.37 -18.72 -0.08
CA TRP A 26 0.19 -19.41 -1.23
C TRP A 26 -0.90 -19.99 -2.11
N TYR A 27 -0.87 -19.64 -3.40
CA TYR A 27 -1.77 -20.16 -4.41
C TYR A 27 -0.99 -20.83 -5.53
N GLU A 28 -1.50 -21.97 -5.99
CA GLU A 28 -1.07 -22.59 -7.24
C GLU A 28 -1.92 -22.02 -8.38
N ILE A 29 -1.26 -21.42 -9.37
CA ILE A 29 -1.88 -21.02 -10.63
C ILE A 29 -1.52 -22.09 -11.65
N LYS A 30 -2.55 -22.77 -12.17
CA LYS A 30 -2.44 -23.84 -13.16
C LYS A 30 -2.93 -23.34 -14.53
N LEU A 31 -2.08 -23.44 -15.54
CA LEU A 31 -2.44 -23.25 -16.93
C LEU A 31 -2.69 -24.62 -17.57
N VAL A 32 -3.84 -24.80 -18.22
CA VAL A 32 -4.13 -26.00 -19.01
C VAL A 32 -4.45 -25.54 -20.42
N VAL A 33 -3.70 -26.06 -21.40
CA VAL A 33 -3.92 -25.78 -22.82
C VAL A 33 -4.36 -27.07 -23.49
N LYS A 34 -5.42 -26.98 -24.30
CA LYS A 34 -5.96 -28.10 -25.07
C LYS A 34 -5.93 -27.77 -26.55
N ASP A 35 -5.39 -28.68 -27.37
CA ASP A 35 -5.40 -28.51 -28.82
C ASP A 35 -6.71 -29.00 -29.46
N THR A 36 -6.84 -28.78 -30.77
CA THR A 36 -8.02 -29.18 -31.56
C THR A 36 -8.21 -30.70 -31.67
N LEU A 37 -7.18 -31.48 -31.36
CA LEU A 37 -7.23 -32.95 -31.30
C LEU A 37 -7.54 -33.46 -29.89
N GLY A 38 -7.77 -32.55 -28.94
CA GLY A 38 -8.10 -32.87 -27.56
C GLY A 38 -6.91 -33.26 -26.68
N ARG A 39 -5.67 -33.04 -27.14
CA ARG A 39 -4.46 -33.27 -26.34
C ARG A 39 -4.27 -32.09 -25.39
N GLU A 40 -3.92 -32.40 -24.14
CA GLU A 40 -3.75 -31.41 -23.08
C GLU A 40 -2.28 -31.30 -22.66
N SER A 41 -1.87 -30.08 -22.31
CA SER A 41 -0.59 -29.78 -21.68
C SER A 41 -0.85 -28.82 -20.52
N GLU A 42 -0.12 -29.00 -19.42
CA GLU A 42 -0.27 -28.21 -18.21
C GLU A 42 1.07 -27.65 -17.72
N ASP A 43 1.00 -26.48 -17.10
CA ASP A 43 2.10 -25.85 -16.37
C ASP A 43 1.56 -25.16 -15.12
N TYR A 44 2.40 -24.96 -14.12
CA TYR A 44 2.00 -24.34 -12.87
C TYR A 44 3.06 -23.40 -12.29
N ILE A 45 2.59 -22.35 -11.64
CA ILE A 45 3.41 -21.46 -10.82
C ILE A 45 2.81 -21.34 -9.42
N ILE A 46 3.67 -21.17 -8.44
CA ILE A 46 3.27 -20.89 -7.05
C ILE A 46 3.47 -19.39 -6.81
N VAL A 47 2.41 -18.72 -6.36
CA VAL A 47 2.43 -17.29 -6.04
C VAL A 47 2.04 -17.06 -4.59
N ASP A 48 2.69 -16.10 -3.96
CA ASP A 48 2.30 -15.60 -2.63
C ASP A 48 1.47 -14.33 -2.81
N VAL A 49 0.22 -14.36 -2.35
CA VAL A 49 -0.64 -13.19 -2.29
C VAL A 49 -0.45 -12.56 -0.91
N GLU A 50 0.16 -11.38 -0.84
CA GLU A 50 0.31 -10.59 0.39
C GLU A 50 -0.48 -9.28 0.27
N LYS A 51 -1.37 -8.99 1.21
CA LYS A 51 -2.13 -7.74 1.33
C LYS A 51 -1.40 -6.82 2.29
N GLU A 52 -0.80 -5.74 1.78
CA GLU A 52 -0.08 -4.73 2.58
C GLU A 52 0.83 -5.39 3.65
N PRO A 53 2.06 -5.82 3.32
CA PRO A 53 2.92 -6.57 4.25
C PRO A 53 3.39 -5.75 5.47
N PHE A 54 2.82 -4.56 5.68
CA PHE A 54 3.19 -3.60 6.70
C PHE A 54 1.99 -3.20 7.57
N LEU A 55 2.17 -3.29 8.88
CA LEU A 55 1.34 -2.63 9.86
C LEU A 55 1.83 -1.19 10.04
N ILE A 56 0.94 -0.21 9.85
CA ILE A 56 1.24 1.21 10.03
C ILE A 56 0.50 1.72 11.26
N GLU A 57 1.26 2.15 12.26
CA GLU A 57 0.74 2.81 13.44
C GLU A 57 0.88 4.33 13.26
N MET A 58 -0.23 5.01 13.02
CA MET A 58 -0.33 6.47 12.88
C MET A 58 -1.68 6.93 13.45
N PRO A 59 -1.77 8.09 14.11
CA PRO A 59 -3.06 8.67 14.46
C PRO A 59 -3.83 9.12 13.20
N ASP A 60 -5.14 8.92 13.18
CA ASP A 60 -6.02 9.49 12.14
C ASP A 60 -6.24 11.00 12.33
N GLU A 61 -6.07 11.49 13.56
CA GLU A 61 -6.32 12.86 13.97
C GLU A 61 -5.29 13.35 14.99
N VAL A 62 -4.84 14.60 14.81
CA VAL A 62 -3.95 15.30 15.76
C VAL A 62 -4.38 16.75 15.90
N LYS A 63 -4.07 17.38 17.04
CA LYS A 63 -4.22 18.82 17.21
C LYS A 63 -3.10 19.58 16.51
N GLU A 64 -3.36 20.81 16.11
CA GLU A 64 -2.32 21.67 15.58
C GLU A 64 -1.13 21.77 16.55
N ASN A 65 0.09 21.78 16.00
CA ASN A 65 1.36 21.76 16.75
C ASN A 65 1.59 20.56 17.68
N GLN A 66 0.67 19.60 17.78
CA GLN A 66 0.90 18.34 18.50
C GLN A 66 2.02 17.55 17.82
N ARG A 67 2.87 16.90 18.62
CA ARG A 67 3.84 15.91 18.11
C ARG A 67 3.19 14.55 18.02
N PHE A 68 3.52 13.79 16.98
CA PHE A 68 3.05 12.43 16.79
C PHE A 68 4.11 11.59 16.08
N GLU A 69 4.00 10.28 16.29
CA GLU A 69 4.89 9.28 15.73
C GLU A 69 4.16 8.47 14.65
N ILE A 70 4.94 7.93 13.73
CA ILE A 70 4.52 6.99 12.69
C ILE A 70 5.45 5.80 12.75
N LYS A 71 4.91 4.61 12.96
CA LYS A 71 5.70 3.37 12.99
C LYS A 71 5.23 2.45 11.88
N VAL A 72 6.19 1.89 11.16
CA VAL A 72 5.96 0.85 10.15
C VAL A 72 6.56 -0.43 10.68
N LYS A 73 5.77 -1.50 10.69
CA LYS A 73 6.22 -2.82 11.11
C LYS A 73 5.91 -3.85 10.04
N ASP A 74 6.77 -4.85 9.88
CA ASP A 74 6.49 -5.99 9.01
C ASP A 74 5.57 -7.02 9.70
N LYS A 75 5.25 -8.10 8.99
CA LYS A 75 4.45 -9.23 9.51
C LYS A 75 5.01 -9.89 10.77
N ASP A 76 6.32 -9.76 11.01
CA ASP A 76 7.00 -10.26 12.20
C ASP A 76 7.04 -9.21 13.34
N ASN A 77 6.28 -8.11 13.20
CA ASN A 77 6.22 -6.99 14.14
C ASN A 77 7.58 -6.28 14.35
N ARG A 78 8.50 -6.37 13.37
CA ARG A 78 9.79 -5.68 13.40
C ARG A 78 9.67 -4.32 12.73
N SER A 79 10.30 -3.30 13.32
CA SER A 79 10.33 -1.96 12.73
C SER A 79 10.98 -1.98 11.36
N VAL A 80 10.38 -1.29 10.41
CA VAL A 80 10.87 -1.16 9.04
C VAL A 80 11.33 0.29 8.81
N PHE A 81 12.48 0.43 8.17
CA PHE A 81 12.99 1.73 7.74
C PHE A 81 12.09 2.32 6.65
N ALA A 82 11.70 3.59 6.78
CA ALA A 82 10.87 4.27 5.80
C ALA A 82 11.21 5.76 5.68
N ILE A 83 10.78 6.34 4.56
CA ILE A 83 10.75 7.78 4.33
C ILE A 83 9.31 8.23 4.52
N TYR A 84 9.10 9.19 5.42
CA TYR A 84 7.79 9.74 5.74
C TYR A 84 7.69 11.16 5.19
N VAL A 85 6.63 11.46 4.46
CA VAL A 85 6.39 12.79 3.87
C VAL A 85 4.99 13.27 4.21
N MET A 86 4.88 14.18 5.17
CA MET A 86 3.63 14.87 5.47
C MET A 86 3.42 16.04 4.51
N THR A 87 2.25 16.09 3.87
CA THR A 87 1.85 17.10 2.90
C THR A 87 0.49 17.69 3.25
N SER A 88 0.28 18.97 2.93
CA SER A 88 -1.04 19.62 2.98
C SER A 88 -1.05 20.79 2.00
N LEU A 89 -2.23 21.18 1.51
CA LEU A 89 -2.36 22.28 0.56
C LEU A 89 -1.76 23.56 1.14
N PHE A 90 -0.95 24.26 0.33
CA PHE A 90 -0.28 25.51 0.72
C PHE A 90 0.56 25.40 2.00
N ARG A 91 1.16 24.22 2.25
CA ARG A 91 2.15 23.99 3.30
C ARG A 91 3.42 23.43 2.69
N ILE A 92 4.55 23.78 3.30
CA ILE A 92 5.83 23.15 2.98
C ILE A 92 5.75 21.69 3.47
N PRO A 93 6.00 20.69 2.60
CA PRO A 93 6.08 19.30 3.00
C PRO A 93 7.09 19.12 4.15
N ARG A 94 6.76 18.26 5.10
CA ARG A 94 7.69 17.85 6.16
C ARG A 94 8.15 16.43 5.85
N ILE A 95 9.45 16.20 5.95
CA ILE A 95 10.06 14.90 5.65
C ILE A 95 10.79 14.44 6.90
N ASP A 96 10.64 13.16 7.22
CA ASP A 96 11.46 12.47 8.21
C ASP A 96 11.83 11.08 7.67
N ILE A 97 12.98 10.54 8.09
CA ILE A 97 13.55 9.30 7.54
C ILE A 97 14.11 8.46 8.67
N GLY A 98 13.64 7.22 8.80
CA GLY A 98 14.14 6.31 9.81
C GLY A 98 13.18 5.16 10.12
N TRP A 99 13.42 4.54 11.27
CA TRP A 99 12.63 3.42 11.81
C TRP A 99 11.36 3.88 12.54
N CYS A 100 11.25 5.17 12.83
CA CYS A 100 10.11 5.84 13.43
C CYS A 100 10.05 7.26 12.84
N GLY A 101 8.91 7.65 12.27
CA GLY A 101 8.71 8.99 11.73
C GLY A 101 8.16 9.93 12.79
N GLU A 102 8.86 11.01 13.09
CA GLU A 102 8.45 12.00 14.07
C GLU A 102 8.02 13.30 13.41
N PHE A 103 6.77 13.70 13.64
CA PHE A 103 6.23 14.94 13.10
C PHE A 103 5.65 15.82 14.17
N ARG A 104 5.72 17.13 13.91
CA ARG A 104 4.80 18.11 14.51
C ARG A 104 3.69 18.36 13.50
N ALA A 105 2.44 18.44 13.93
CA ALA A 105 1.32 18.82 13.08
C ALA A 105 1.49 20.25 12.52
N TYR A 106 0.86 20.53 11.38
CA TYR A 106 0.84 21.89 10.84
C TYR A 106 0.04 22.83 11.73
N ARG A 107 0.48 24.10 11.79
CA ARG A 107 -0.27 25.18 12.44
C ARG A 107 -1.42 25.66 11.56
N ILE A 108 -2.55 25.96 12.18
CA ILE A 108 -3.72 26.58 11.56
C ILE A 108 -3.77 28.03 12.05
N ARG A 109 -3.51 28.99 11.16
CA ARG A 109 -3.38 30.41 11.56
C ARG A 109 -4.72 31.14 11.69
N LEU A 110 -5.77 30.62 11.05
CA LEU A 110 -7.07 31.25 10.98
C LEU A 110 -8.03 30.51 11.91
N ASP A 111 -8.50 31.19 12.95
CA ASP A 111 -9.40 30.62 13.95
C ASP A 111 -10.76 30.19 13.34
N ALA A 112 -11.15 30.75 12.19
CA ALA A 112 -12.32 30.31 11.43
C ALA A 112 -12.18 28.91 10.81
N ILE A 113 -10.96 28.41 10.62
CA ILE A 113 -10.70 27.07 10.08
C ILE A 113 -10.71 26.08 11.24
N ARG A 114 -11.67 25.16 11.27
CA ARG A 114 -11.76 24.15 12.34
C ARG A 114 -10.78 23.00 12.18
N TRP A 115 -10.43 22.65 10.95
CA TRP A 115 -9.51 21.56 10.66
C TRP A 115 -8.94 21.71 9.26
N ILE A 116 -7.83 21.02 9.00
CA ILE A 116 -7.29 20.82 7.66
C ILE A 116 -7.01 19.34 7.43
N ARG A 117 -7.10 18.90 6.17
CA ARG A 117 -6.65 17.57 5.77
C ARG A 117 -5.18 17.64 5.33
N ALA A 118 -4.37 16.79 5.93
CA ALA A 118 -3.03 16.46 5.48
C ALA A 118 -3.02 15.03 4.92
N ARG A 119 -1.93 14.68 4.24
CA ARG A 119 -1.64 13.32 3.80
C ARG A 119 -0.21 13.00 4.15
N VAL A 120 0.01 11.87 4.81
CA VAL A 120 1.33 11.30 5.04
C VAL A 120 1.58 10.25 3.98
N TRP A 121 2.62 10.45 3.17
CA TRP A 121 3.16 9.43 2.29
C TRP A 121 4.24 8.65 3.02
N ILE A 122 4.18 7.33 2.93
CA ILE A 122 5.12 6.41 3.56
C ILE A 122 5.74 5.59 2.44
N ILE A 123 7.05 5.76 2.27
CA ILE A 123 7.82 5.09 1.22
C ILE A 123 8.74 4.08 1.91
N ILE A 124 8.55 2.81 1.60
CA ILE A 124 9.21 1.70 2.27
C ILE A 124 10.08 0.94 1.25
N PRO A 125 11.40 1.09 1.29
CA PRO A 125 12.31 0.19 0.60
C PRO A 125 12.44 -1.12 1.40
N TYR A 126 11.88 -2.22 0.90
CA TYR A 126 11.85 -3.51 1.59
C TYR A 126 12.12 -4.67 0.62
N HIS A 127 13.16 -5.48 0.91
CA HIS A 127 13.62 -6.62 0.09
C HIS A 127 13.69 -6.34 -1.42
N GLY A 128 14.36 -5.24 -1.81
CA GLY A 128 14.57 -4.89 -3.22
C GLY A 128 13.35 -4.31 -3.93
N LYS A 129 12.23 -4.12 -3.24
CA LYS A 129 11.02 -3.46 -3.74
C LYS A 129 10.81 -2.12 -3.05
N ILE A 130 10.09 -1.21 -3.71
CA ILE A 130 9.66 0.06 -3.13
C ILE A 130 8.13 0.05 -3.03
N TYR A 131 7.64 0.24 -1.81
CA TYR A 131 6.21 0.39 -1.54
C TYR A 131 5.90 1.85 -1.21
N VAL A 132 4.80 2.38 -1.71
CA VAL A 132 4.37 3.76 -1.48
C VAL A 132 2.91 3.75 -1.04
N MET A 133 2.64 4.31 0.14
CA MET A 133 1.30 4.36 0.72
C MET A 133 0.96 5.78 1.15
N GLY A 134 -0.29 6.19 0.97
CA GLY A 134 -0.79 7.48 1.41
C GLY A 134 -1.84 7.32 2.51
N ARG A 135 -1.55 7.80 3.72
CA ARG A 135 -2.51 7.81 4.84
C ARG A 135 -3.06 9.22 5.06
N PRO A 136 -4.39 9.39 5.14
CA PRO A 136 -4.97 10.68 5.49
C PRO A 136 -4.66 11.02 6.95
N LEU A 137 -4.49 12.31 7.25
CA LEU A 137 -4.34 12.81 8.61
C LEU A 137 -5.20 14.07 8.77
N THR A 138 -6.08 14.07 9.76
CA THR A 138 -6.87 15.24 10.11
C THR A 138 -6.12 16.07 11.15
N ILE A 139 -5.93 17.36 10.89
CA ILE A 139 -5.32 18.28 11.85
C ILE A 139 -6.41 19.23 12.34
N LEU A 140 -6.75 19.12 13.62
CA LEU A 140 -7.74 19.98 14.25
C LEU A 140 -7.11 21.31 14.69
N ASN A 141 -7.88 22.39 14.55
CA ASN A 141 -7.56 23.67 15.16
C ASN A 141 -7.97 23.62 16.64
N ARG A 142 -7.05 24.02 17.53
CA ARG A 142 -7.19 24.07 19.00
C ARG A 142 -8.02 22.94 19.65
#